data_AF-A0A923JPA1-F1
#
_entry.id   AF-A0A923JPA1-F1
#
_cell.length_a   1.000
_cell.length_b   1.000
_cell.length_c   1.000
_cell.angle_alpha   90.00
_cell.angle_beta   90.00
_cell.angle_gamma   90.00
#
_symmetry.space_group_name_H-M   'P 1'
#
loop_
_entity.id
_entity.type
_entity.pdbx_description
1 polymer ?
#
loop_
_entity_poly.entity_id
_entity_poly.type
_entity_poly.pdbx_seq_one_letter_code
_entity_poly.pdbx_strand_id
1 'polypeptide(L)'
;TVVSDVNDTTTVTLTATPTVNENGTITYTATLTGADGKPVTAQNGPVTVTLESGKTITIAAGASSGTLDVAVGNDVYQGPTTVTESIDSASGGNLEAIAPNTAPVSTVVSDVDDTTTVTLTATPTVNENGTITYTATLTGADGKPVTTQNGPVTVTLESGKTITIAAGASSGTLDVAVGNDVYQGPTTVTESIDSASGGNLEAIAPNTAPVSTVVSDVDDTTTVTLTATPTVNENGTITYTATLTGADGKPVTTQNGPVTVTLESGKTITIAAGASSGTLDVAV
;
A
#
# COMPACT_ATOMS: atom_id res chain seq x y z
N THR A 1 39.35 -62.79 -40.28
CA THR A 1 38.05 -62.11 -40.42
C THR A 1 38.20 -60.77 -39.75
N VAL A 2 38.03 -59.66 -40.49
CA VAL A 2 38.03 -58.33 -39.87
C VAL A 2 36.66 -58.19 -39.20
N VAL A 3 36.63 -58.07 -37.89
CA VAL A 3 35.41 -57.65 -37.18
C VAL A 3 35.34 -56.15 -37.37
N SER A 4 34.38 -55.68 -38.14
CA SER A 4 34.05 -54.25 -38.18
C SER A 4 33.25 -53.95 -36.92
N ASP A 5 33.84 -53.13 -36.06
CA ASP A 5 33.11 -52.53 -34.94
C ASP A 5 32.01 -51.61 -35.50
N VAL A 6 30.84 -51.64 -34.89
CA VAL A 6 29.72 -50.76 -35.25
C VAL A 6 29.64 -49.66 -34.20
N ASN A 7 29.56 -48.41 -34.65
CA ASN A 7 29.54 -47.29 -33.73
C ASN A 7 28.21 -47.27 -32.95
N ASP A 8 28.25 -47.59 -31.67
CA ASP A 8 27.06 -47.56 -30.80
C ASP A 8 26.67 -46.11 -30.52
N THR A 9 25.45 -45.74 -30.90
CA THR A 9 24.92 -44.38 -30.67
C THR A 9 24.19 -44.31 -29.34
N THR A 10 24.61 -43.38 -28.48
CA THR A 10 23.91 -43.03 -27.25
C THR A 10 23.11 -41.74 -27.46
N THR A 11 21.80 -41.80 -27.25
CA THR A 11 20.93 -40.63 -27.26
C THR A 11 20.91 -39.97 -25.89
N VAL A 12 20.99 -38.64 -25.86
CA VAL A 12 20.77 -37.84 -24.65
C VAL A 12 19.40 -37.19 -24.75
N THR A 13 18.50 -37.49 -23.82
CA THR A 13 17.18 -36.86 -23.74
C THR A 13 17.07 -35.97 -22.52
N LEU A 14 16.33 -34.87 -22.66
CA LEU A 14 15.99 -33.96 -21.57
C LEU A 14 14.53 -34.18 -21.14
N THR A 15 14.29 -34.10 -19.84
CA THR A 15 12.95 -33.96 -19.26
C THR A 15 12.98 -32.83 -18.24
N ALA A 16 11.83 -32.23 -17.97
CA ALA A 16 11.65 -31.20 -16.95
C ALA A 16 10.45 -31.55 -16.07
N THR A 17 10.42 -31.02 -14.85
CA THR A 17 9.20 -31.03 -14.02
C THR A 17 8.04 -30.42 -14.82
N PRO A 18 6.89 -31.08 -15.01
CA PRO A 18 5.86 -30.59 -15.93
C PRO A 18 5.15 -29.32 -15.44
N THR A 19 4.98 -29.20 -14.11
CA THR A 19 4.29 -28.08 -13.46
C THR A 19 4.96 -27.74 -12.14
N VAL A 20 5.15 -26.46 -11.86
CA VAL A 20 5.62 -25.93 -10.57
C VAL A 20 4.86 -24.65 -10.24
N ASN A 21 4.89 -24.21 -8.98
CA ASN A 21 4.45 -22.86 -8.63
C ASN A 21 5.66 -21.90 -8.68
N GLU A 22 5.40 -20.60 -8.69
CA GLU A 22 6.39 -19.60 -8.29
C GLU A 22 6.97 -19.91 -6.90
N ASN A 23 8.21 -19.47 -6.65
CA ASN A 23 9.07 -19.94 -5.55
C ASN A 23 9.40 -21.46 -5.57
N GLY A 24 8.94 -22.21 -6.57
CA GLY A 24 9.26 -23.62 -6.77
C GLY A 24 10.61 -23.84 -7.47
N THR A 25 10.85 -25.11 -7.83
CA THR A 25 12.07 -25.54 -8.51
C THR A 25 11.72 -26.38 -9.73
N ILE A 26 12.25 -25.98 -10.89
CA ILE A 26 12.26 -26.82 -12.10
C ILE A 26 13.46 -27.76 -12.01
N THR A 27 13.22 -29.07 -12.05
CA THR A 27 14.28 -30.08 -12.14
C THR A 27 14.38 -30.56 -13.57
N TYR A 28 15.51 -30.24 -14.21
CA TYR A 28 15.87 -30.79 -15.52
C TYR A 28 16.63 -32.10 -15.32
N THR A 29 16.25 -33.15 -16.03
CA THR A 29 16.92 -34.45 -15.99
C THR A 29 17.41 -34.84 -17.38
N ALA A 30 18.72 -34.97 -17.53
CA ALA A 30 19.34 -35.53 -18.74
C ALA A 30 19.56 -37.04 -18.56
N THR A 31 19.19 -37.84 -19.56
CA THR A 31 19.29 -39.31 -19.53
C THR A 31 19.99 -39.85 -20.76
N LEU A 32 20.90 -40.81 -20.56
CA LEU A 32 21.64 -41.53 -21.59
C LEU A 32 20.94 -42.84 -21.93
N THR A 33 20.58 -43.03 -23.19
CA THR A 33 19.88 -44.23 -23.67
C THR A 33 20.57 -44.78 -24.92
N GLY A 34 20.79 -46.09 -24.98
CA GLY A 34 21.30 -46.76 -26.17
C GLY A 34 20.23 -46.90 -27.26
N ALA A 35 20.65 -47.29 -28.46
CA ALA A 35 19.74 -47.52 -29.59
C ALA A 35 18.66 -48.60 -29.31
N ASP A 36 18.91 -49.51 -28.36
CA ASP A 36 17.97 -50.53 -27.92
C ASP A 36 16.99 -50.04 -26.82
N GLY A 37 17.04 -48.76 -26.46
CA GLY A 37 16.20 -48.14 -25.44
C GLY A 37 16.66 -48.42 -24.00
N LYS A 38 17.79 -49.11 -23.79
CA LYS A 38 18.30 -49.38 -22.44
C LYS A 38 19.18 -48.25 -21.91
N PRO A 39 19.24 -48.05 -20.58
CA PRO A 39 20.15 -47.08 -19.98
C PRO A 39 21.61 -47.38 -20.35
N VAL A 40 22.35 -46.34 -20.72
CA VAL A 40 23.80 -46.37 -20.94
C VAL A 40 24.45 -45.54 -19.83
N THR A 41 25.60 -45.97 -19.31
CA THR A 41 26.33 -45.22 -18.28
C THR A 41 27.53 -44.51 -18.86
N ALA A 42 27.81 -43.30 -18.37
CA ALA A 42 29.03 -42.57 -18.71
C ALA A 42 30.27 -43.36 -18.25
N GLN A 43 31.31 -43.43 -19.08
CA GLN A 43 32.54 -44.19 -18.80
C GLN A 43 33.76 -43.27 -18.75
N ASN A 44 34.73 -43.60 -17.89
CA ASN A 44 36.05 -42.94 -17.84
C ASN A 44 36.02 -41.39 -17.76
N GLY A 45 34.91 -40.82 -17.27
CA GLY A 45 34.66 -39.38 -17.21
C GLY A 45 33.16 -39.08 -17.21
N PRO A 46 32.75 -37.86 -16.84
CA PRO A 46 31.35 -37.46 -16.91
C PRO A 46 30.92 -37.16 -18.35
N VAL A 47 29.62 -37.22 -18.61
CA VAL A 47 29.00 -36.53 -19.74
C VAL A 47 28.55 -35.15 -19.25
N THR A 48 28.96 -34.10 -19.97
CA THR A 48 28.48 -32.75 -19.77
C THR A 48 27.43 -32.45 -20.82
N VAL A 49 26.23 -32.07 -20.38
CA VAL A 49 25.11 -31.64 -21.22
C VAL A 49 24.94 -30.14 -21.04
N THR A 50 25.12 -29.37 -22.11
CA THR A 50 24.91 -27.92 -22.14
C THR A 50 23.49 -27.65 -22.64
N LEU A 51 22.76 -26.82 -21.90
CA LEU A 51 21.42 -26.37 -22.26
C LEU A 51 21.51 -25.04 -23.04
N GLU A 52 20.46 -24.68 -23.80
CA GLU A 52 20.40 -23.42 -24.56
C GLU A 52 20.55 -22.18 -23.67
N SER A 53 20.09 -22.23 -22.40
CA SER A 53 20.37 -21.16 -21.43
C SER A 53 21.84 -21.03 -21.00
N GLY A 54 22.73 -21.89 -21.48
CA GLY A 54 24.14 -21.97 -21.11
C GLY A 54 24.41 -22.68 -19.78
N LYS A 55 23.37 -23.17 -19.09
CA LYS A 55 23.51 -24.01 -17.89
C LYS A 55 23.97 -25.41 -18.29
N THR A 56 24.58 -26.14 -17.34
CA THR A 56 25.09 -27.49 -17.59
C THR A 56 24.50 -28.52 -16.63
N ILE A 57 24.20 -29.70 -17.16
CA ILE A 57 23.89 -30.92 -16.40
C ILE A 57 25.10 -31.84 -16.49
N THR A 58 25.58 -32.33 -15.34
CA THR A 58 26.67 -33.30 -15.28
C THR A 58 26.11 -34.68 -15.00
N ILE A 59 26.35 -35.63 -15.91
CA ILE A 59 26.08 -37.05 -15.70
C ILE A 59 27.40 -37.68 -15.26
N ALA A 60 27.49 -38.06 -13.99
CA ALA A 60 28.72 -38.61 -13.41
C ALA A 60 29.14 -39.94 -14.08
N ALA A 61 30.43 -40.25 -14.06
CA ALA A 61 30.92 -41.56 -14.50
C ALA A 61 30.22 -42.69 -13.72
N GLY A 62 29.78 -43.73 -14.41
CA GLY A 62 28.98 -44.82 -13.88
C GLY A 62 27.48 -44.55 -13.77
N ALA A 63 27.02 -43.31 -14.01
CA ALA A 63 25.61 -42.95 -14.01
C ALA A 63 25.03 -42.88 -15.43
N SER A 64 23.72 -43.11 -15.55
CA SER A 64 22.96 -42.98 -16.80
C SER A 64 22.11 -41.70 -16.85
N SER A 65 22.10 -40.91 -15.78
CA SER A 65 21.34 -39.67 -15.70
C SER A 65 21.99 -38.66 -14.75
N GLY A 66 21.68 -37.40 -14.97
CA GLY A 66 22.07 -36.28 -14.12
C GLY A 66 20.95 -35.25 -14.06
N THR A 67 20.95 -34.43 -13.01
CA THR A 67 19.92 -33.41 -12.79
C THR A 67 20.50 -32.02 -12.62
N LEU A 68 19.68 -31.01 -12.91
CA LEU A 68 19.92 -29.60 -12.59
C LEU A 68 18.63 -29.00 -12.05
N ASP A 69 18.72 -28.43 -10.86
CA ASP A 69 17.63 -27.68 -10.24
C ASP A 69 17.77 -26.19 -10.56
N VAL A 70 16.68 -25.59 -11.03
CA VAL A 70 16.57 -24.16 -11.33
C VAL A 70 15.41 -23.58 -10.54
N ALA A 71 15.71 -22.65 -9.63
CA ALA A 71 14.70 -21.94 -8.87
C ALA A 71 13.86 -21.05 -9.79
N VAL A 72 12.56 -21.01 -9.52
CA VAL A 72 11.61 -20.11 -10.18
C VAL A 72 11.43 -18.88 -9.30
N GLY A 73 11.49 -17.70 -9.91
CA GLY A 73 11.20 -16.44 -9.22
C GLY A 73 9.73 -16.35 -8.79
N ASN A 74 9.43 -15.31 -8.03
CA ASN A 74 8.07 -14.92 -7.68
C ASN A 74 7.98 -13.41 -7.74
N ASP A 75 6.86 -12.88 -8.19
CA ASP A 75 6.59 -11.46 -8.13
C ASP A 75 5.11 -11.16 -7.89
N VAL A 76 4.81 -9.90 -7.60
CA VAL A 76 3.49 -9.46 -7.11
C VAL A 76 2.56 -9.00 -8.26
N TYR A 77 2.99 -9.18 -9.52
CA TYR A 77 2.39 -8.53 -10.68
C TYR A 77 2.16 -9.45 -11.90
N GLN A 78 2.91 -10.54 -12.04
CA GLN A 78 2.91 -11.39 -13.22
C GLN A 78 2.15 -12.70 -12.97
N GLY A 79 1.15 -12.94 -13.81
CA GLY A 79 0.41 -14.20 -13.82
C GLY A 79 1.22 -15.41 -14.33
N PRO A 80 0.55 -16.57 -14.49
CA PRO A 80 1.21 -17.83 -14.86
C PRO A 80 2.05 -17.73 -16.13
N THR A 81 3.23 -18.35 -16.12
CA THR A 81 4.16 -18.34 -17.25
C THR A 81 4.54 -19.76 -17.70
N THR A 82 5.25 -19.87 -18.82
CA THR A 82 5.81 -21.15 -19.31
C THR A 82 7.29 -20.97 -19.58
N VAL A 83 8.10 -21.84 -18.96
CA VAL A 83 9.55 -21.88 -19.16
C VAL A 83 9.88 -23.01 -20.11
N THR A 84 10.64 -22.72 -21.16
CA THR A 84 11.10 -23.70 -22.15
C THR A 84 12.61 -23.80 -22.15
N GLU A 85 13.14 -25.01 -22.31
CA GLU A 85 14.57 -25.28 -22.38
C GLU A 85 14.85 -26.47 -23.31
N SER A 86 16.03 -26.53 -23.91
CA SER A 86 16.47 -27.65 -24.74
C SER A 86 17.96 -27.93 -24.53
N ILE A 87 18.41 -29.10 -24.99
CA ILE A 87 19.84 -29.41 -25.07
C ILE A 87 20.43 -28.65 -26.27
N ASP A 88 21.50 -27.89 -26.03
CA ASP A 88 22.36 -27.32 -27.08
C ASP A 88 23.40 -28.37 -27.52
N SER A 89 24.13 -28.94 -26.56
CA SER A 89 25.21 -29.89 -26.84
C SER A 89 25.41 -30.90 -25.72
N ALA A 90 25.97 -32.06 -26.03
CA ALA A 90 26.42 -33.03 -25.03
C ALA A 90 27.73 -33.69 -25.46
N SER A 91 28.66 -33.85 -24.52
CA SER A 91 29.98 -34.44 -24.80
C SER A 91 30.59 -35.11 -23.57
N GLY A 92 31.57 -36.00 -23.77
CA GLY A 92 32.29 -36.67 -22.68
C GLY A 92 31.88 -38.14 -22.51
N GLY A 93 32.12 -38.69 -21.31
CA GLY A 93 31.68 -40.04 -20.94
C GLY A 93 32.31 -41.20 -21.71
N ASN A 94 33.35 -40.98 -22.51
CA ASN A 94 34.04 -42.00 -23.32
C ASN A 94 33.06 -42.92 -24.09
N LEU A 95 32.01 -42.31 -24.66
CA LEU A 95 31.00 -42.98 -25.50
C LEU A 95 31.41 -42.88 -26.98
N GLU A 96 31.09 -43.90 -27.76
CA GLU A 96 31.46 -44.05 -29.18
C GLU A 96 30.78 -43.02 -30.08
N ALA A 97 29.51 -42.70 -29.79
CA ALA A 97 28.74 -41.62 -30.40
C ALA A 97 27.70 -41.06 -29.41
N ILE A 98 27.57 -39.73 -29.37
CA ILE A 98 26.55 -39.03 -28.58
C ILE A 98 25.64 -38.25 -29.53
N ALA A 99 24.34 -38.48 -29.40
CA ALA A 99 23.29 -37.81 -30.17
C ALA A 99 22.35 -37.06 -29.20
N PRO A 100 22.56 -35.75 -28.98
CA PRO A 100 21.64 -34.94 -28.20
C PRO A 100 20.27 -34.83 -28.89
N ASN A 101 19.19 -35.03 -28.14
CA ASN A 101 17.85 -34.68 -28.58
C ASN A 101 17.58 -33.22 -28.22
N THR A 102 17.52 -32.36 -29.24
CA THR A 102 17.33 -30.92 -29.11
C THR A 102 15.85 -30.50 -29.02
N ALA A 103 14.92 -31.45 -28.92
CA ALA A 103 13.51 -31.14 -28.71
C ALA A 103 13.33 -30.37 -27.39
N PRO A 104 12.59 -29.23 -27.39
CA PRO A 104 12.38 -28.45 -26.19
C PRO A 104 11.47 -29.19 -25.21
N VAL A 105 11.76 -29.01 -23.93
CA VAL A 105 10.88 -29.37 -22.82
C VAL A 105 10.30 -28.09 -22.22
N SER A 106 9.08 -28.19 -21.68
CA SER A 106 8.38 -27.05 -21.10
C SER A 106 7.93 -27.36 -19.69
N THR A 107 8.01 -26.37 -18.82
CA THR A 107 7.39 -26.37 -17.49
C THR A 107 6.36 -25.27 -17.44
N VAL A 108 5.14 -25.59 -17.01
CA VAL A 108 4.14 -24.58 -16.67
C VAL A 108 4.43 -24.08 -15.26
N VAL A 109 4.60 -22.77 -15.10
CA VAL A 109 4.77 -22.10 -13.82
C VAL A 109 3.42 -21.50 -13.44
N SER A 110 2.77 -22.08 -12.44
CA SER A 110 1.58 -21.52 -11.83
C SER A 110 1.95 -20.35 -10.93
N ASP A 111 1.14 -19.31 -11.02
CA ASP A 111 1.25 -18.10 -10.20
C ASP A 111 0.91 -18.37 -8.73
N VAL A 112 1.47 -17.56 -7.83
CA VAL A 112 1.23 -17.62 -6.38
C VAL A 112 0.69 -16.27 -5.93
N ASP A 113 -0.59 -16.24 -5.52
CA ASP A 113 -1.25 -15.00 -5.09
C ASP A 113 -0.48 -14.25 -3.98
N ASP A 114 0.15 -13.14 -4.34
CA ASP A 114 0.86 -12.26 -3.41
C ASP A 114 -0.09 -11.21 -2.81
N THR A 115 -0.29 -11.30 -1.48
CA THR A 115 -1.13 -10.35 -0.76
C THR A 115 -0.36 -9.09 -0.38
N THR A 116 -0.82 -7.94 -0.89
CA THR A 116 -0.38 -6.61 -0.46
C THR A 116 -1.35 -6.03 0.57
N THR A 117 -0.85 -5.70 1.76
CA THR A 117 -1.64 -5.04 2.80
C THR A 117 -1.64 -3.54 2.62
N VAL A 118 -2.81 -2.90 2.75
CA VAL A 118 -2.93 -1.44 2.85
C VAL A 118 -3.16 -1.05 4.30
N THR A 119 -2.29 -0.20 4.86
CA THR A 119 -2.46 0.33 6.22
C THR A 119 -2.73 1.83 6.19
N LEU A 120 -3.59 2.30 7.09
CA LEU A 120 -3.88 3.70 7.29
C LEU A 120 -3.18 4.19 8.56
N THR A 121 -2.60 5.38 8.50
CA THR A 121 -2.17 6.15 9.68
C THR A 121 -2.75 7.55 9.63
N ALA A 122 -2.86 8.21 10.77
CA ALA A 122 -3.32 9.59 10.89
C ALA A 122 -2.37 10.39 11.79
N THR A 123 -2.32 11.72 11.61
CA THR A 123 -1.67 12.62 12.58
C THR A 123 -2.25 12.37 13.98
N PRO A 124 -1.45 12.02 15.01
CA PRO A 124 -2.02 11.59 16.31
C PRO A 124 -2.77 12.70 17.06
N THR A 125 -2.28 13.93 16.95
CA THR A 125 -2.82 15.10 17.65
C THR A 125 -2.75 16.33 16.76
N VAL A 126 -3.81 17.11 16.73
CA VAL A 126 -3.86 18.43 16.09
C VAL A 126 -4.63 19.40 16.99
N ASN A 127 -4.56 20.69 16.70
CA ASN A 127 -5.46 21.67 17.29
C ASN A 127 -6.63 21.94 16.33
N GLU A 128 -7.70 22.56 16.82
CA GLU A 128 -8.68 23.22 15.95
C GLU A 128 -7.99 24.22 14.99
N ASN A 129 -8.57 24.38 13.80
CA ASN A 129 -7.93 25.00 12.62
C ASN A 129 -6.67 24.27 12.10
N GLY A 130 -6.32 23.12 12.68
CA GLY A 130 -5.24 22.26 12.22
C GLY A 130 -5.63 21.40 11.01
N THR A 131 -4.74 20.48 10.65
CA THR A 131 -4.95 19.56 9.53
C THR A 131 -4.58 18.15 9.97
N ILE A 132 -5.51 17.21 9.79
CA ILE A 132 -5.26 15.78 9.94
C ILE A 132 -4.72 15.27 8.62
N THR A 133 -3.53 14.67 8.63
CA THR A 133 -2.96 14.00 7.46
C THR A 133 -3.17 12.50 7.62
N TYR A 134 -3.97 11.92 6.73
CA TYR A 134 -4.11 10.48 6.60
C TYR A 134 -3.08 9.96 5.60
N THR A 135 -2.38 8.88 5.93
CA THR A 135 -1.39 8.24 5.04
C THR A 135 -1.78 6.78 4.83
N ALA A 136 -1.97 6.38 3.58
CA ALA A 136 -2.14 4.98 3.19
C ALA A 136 -0.80 4.41 2.70
N THR A 137 -0.42 3.22 3.18
CA THR A 137 0.85 2.56 2.84
C THR A 137 0.64 1.13 2.38
N LEU A 138 1.32 0.73 1.30
CA LEU A 138 1.34 -0.63 0.75
C LEU A 138 2.52 -1.42 1.30
N THR A 139 2.27 -2.62 1.78
CA THR A 139 3.29 -3.50 2.34
C THR A 139 3.04 -4.95 1.93
N GLY A 140 4.05 -5.63 1.42
CA GLY A 140 3.97 -7.04 1.08
C GLY A 140 3.99 -7.93 2.32
N ALA A 141 3.73 -9.23 2.14
CA ALA A 141 3.76 -10.21 3.23
C ALA A 141 5.13 -10.31 3.94
N ASP A 142 6.21 -9.95 3.26
CA ASP A 142 7.56 -9.89 3.80
C ASP A 142 7.88 -8.61 4.60
N GLY A 143 6.90 -7.71 4.74
CA GLY A 143 7.05 -6.43 5.45
C GLY A 143 7.74 -5.34 4.63
N LYS A 144 8.07 -5.57 3.35
CA LYS A 144 8.71 -4.56 2.51
C LYS A 144 7.68 -3.69 1.77
N PRO A 145 8.04 -2.44 1.41
CA PRO A 145 7.20 -1.60 0.59
C PRO A 145 6.92 -2.26 -0.78
N VAL A 146 5.65 -2.23 -1.19
CA VAL A 146 5.22 -2.64 -2.55
C VAL A 146 4.83 -1.38 -3.32
N THR A 147 5.28 -1.27 -4.55
CA THR A 147 4.96 -0.14 -5.42
C THR A 147 3.83 -0.50 -6.37
N THR A 148 2.95 0.45 -6.64
CA THR A 148 1.90 0.25 -7.65
C THR A 148 2.51 0.18 -9.06
N GLN A 149 1.96 -0.66 -9.94
CA GLN A 149 2.34 -0.74 -11.35
C GLN A 149 1.12 -0.56 -12.25
N ASN A 150 1.35 -0.08 -13.48
CA ASN A 150 0.33 0.05 -14.52
C ASN A 150 -0.96 0.80 -14.11
N GLY A 151 -0.90 1.63 -13.07
CA GLY A 151 -2.02 2.40 -12.55
C GLY A 151 -1.85 2.75 -11.06
N PRO A 152 -2.68 3.65 -10.51
CA PRO A 152 -2.68 3.95 -9.08
C PRO A 152 -3.46 2.90 -8.29
N VAL A 153 -3.23 2.86 -6.97
CA VAL A 153 -4.19 2.29 -6.02
C VAL A 153 -5.08 3.41 -5.49
N THR A 154 -6.39 3.18 -5.51
CA THR A 154 -7.38 4.05 -4.88
C THR A 154 -7.82 3.42 -3.57
N VAL A 155 -7.65 4.15 -2.46
CA VAL A 155 -8.07 3.75 -1.12
C VAL A 155 -9.27 4.60 -0.74
N THR A 156 -10.43 3.98 -0.54
CA THR A 156 -11.66 4.61 -0.08
C THR A 156 -11.72 4.52 1.44
N LEU A 157 -11.96 5.64 2.10
CA LEU A 157 -12.15 5.72 3.54
C LEU A 157 -13.65 5.61 3.88
N GLU A 158 -13.98 5.23 5.11
CA GLU A 158 -15.38 5.14 5.58
C GLU A 158 -16.13 6.49 5.46
N SER A 159 -15.44 7.63 5.58
CA SER A 159 -16.06 8.94 5.31
C SER A 159 -16.39 9.21 3.82
N GLY A 160 -16.10 8.26 2.92
CA GLY A 160 -16.27 8.39 1.47
C GLY A 160 -15.18 9.19 0.77
N LYS A 161 -14.17 9.67 1.49
CA LYS A 161 -12.98 10.32 0.90
C LYS A 161 -12.04 9.27 0.34
N THR A 162 -11.16 9.70 -0.56
CA THR A 162 -10.22 8.80 -1.22
C THR A 162 -8.76 9.26 -1.05
N ILE A 163 -7.87 8.32 -0.75
CA ILE A 163 -6.42 8.50 -0.87
C ILE A 163 -5.97 7.83 -2.18
N THR A 164 -5.20 8.54 -3.00
CA THR A 164 -4.60 7.98 -4.22
C THR A 164 -3.13 7.69 -3.98
N ILE A 165 -2.73 6.43 -4.17
CA ILE A 165 -1.33 6.02 -4.21
C ILE A 165 -0.93 5.98 -5.69
N ALA A 166 -0.10 6.94 -6.10
CA ALA A 166 0.28 7.11 -7.51
C ALA A 166 1.07 5.91 -8.05
N ALA A 167 1.05 5.73 -9.37
CA ALA A 167 1.86 4.73 -10.08
C ALA A 167 3.35 4.83 -9.68
N GLY A 168 3.97 3.72 -9.32
CA GLY A 168 5.37 3.65 -8.87
C GLY A 168 5.60 4.07 -7.41
N ALA A 169 4.56 4.50 -6.69
CA ALA A 169 4.63 4.83 -5.26
C ALA A 169 4.14 3.67 -4.39
N SER A 170 4.58 3.65 -3.13
CA SER A 170 4.13 2.71 -2.09
C SER A 170 3.27 3.38 -1.01
N SER A 171 3.05 4.68 -1.11
CA SER A 171 2.19 5.44 -0.18
C SER A 171 1.55 6.66 -0.85
N GLY A 172 0.47 7.13 -0.22
CA GLY A 172 -0.26 8.34 -0.61
C GLY A 172 -0.88 9.01 0.62
N THR A 173 -1.21 10.29 0.51
CA THR A 173 -1.74 11.08 1.63
C THR A 173 -3.05 11.80 1.28
N LEU A 174 -3.82 12.13 2.30
CA LEU A 174 -4.99 13.01 2.25
C LEU A 174 -4.98 13.93 3.46
N ASP A 175 -5.02 15.23 3.20
CA ASP A 175 -5.13 16.26 4.23
C ASP A 175 -6.60 16.66 4.43
N VAL A 176 -7.05 16.67 5.69
CA VAL A 176 -8.39 17.07 6.10
C VAL A 176 -8.29 18.18 7.14
N ALA A 177 -8.81 19.35 6.79
CA ALA A 177 -8.86 20.49 7.71
C ALA A 177 -9.84 20.22 8.85
N VAL A 178 -9.46 20.64 10.06
CA VAL A 178 -10.31 20.59 11.24
C VAL A 178 -10.92 21.97 11.46
N GLY A 179 -12.22 22.01 11.73
CA GLY A 179 -12.92 23.25 12.06
C GLY A 179 -12.50 23.82 13.42
N ASN A 180 -13.06 24.98 13.73
CA ASN A 180 -12.99 25.61 15.05
C ASN A 180 -14.41 25.83 15.56
N ASP A 181 -14.62 25.65 16.85
CA ASP A 181 -15.92 25.90 17.47
C ASP A 181 -15.75 26.60 18.82
N VAL A 182 -16.38 27.76 18.94
CA VAL A 182 -16.29 28.64 20.13
C VAL A 182 -16.80 27.98 21.42
N TYR A 183 -17.49 26.84 21.32
CA TYR A 183 -18.19 26.20 22.44
C TYR A 183 -17.81 24.74 22.65
N GLN A 184 -17.35 24.04 21.62
CA GLN A 184 -17.00 22.62 21.71
C GLN A 184 -15.55 22.47 22.14
N GLY A 185 -15.33 21.80 23.27
CA GLY A 185 -13.99 21.47 23.74
C GLY A 185 -13.34 20.34 22.94
N PRO A 186 -12.25 19.73 23.46
CA PRO A 186 -11.47 18.74 22.74
C PRO A 186 -12.31 17.56 22.24
N THR A 187 -12.07 17.14 20.99
CA THR A 187 -12.78 16.04 20.35
C THR A 187 -11.82 14.96 19.84
N THR A 188 -12.35 13.81 19.42
CA THR A 188 -11.57 12.76 18.76
C THR A 188 -12.22 12.43 17.42
N VAL A 189 -11.43 12.50 16.35
CA VAL A 189 -11.83 12.12 15.00
C VAL A 189 -11.30 10.74 14.71
N THR A 190 -12.17 9.84 14.26
CA THR A 190 -11.80 8.47 13.86
C THR A 190 -12.06 8.27 12.38
N GLU A 191 -11.21 7.48 11.72
CA GLU A 191 -11.36 7.11 10.32
C GLU A 191 -10.82 5.70 10.09
N SER A 192 -11.29 5.01 9.07
CA SER A 192 -10.78 3.70 8.66
C SER A 192 -10.82 3.54 7.15
N ILE A 193 -10.11 2.55 6.64
CA ILE A 193 -10.24 2.13 5.24
C ILE A 193 -11.54 1.35 5.09
N ASP A 194 -12.36 1.71 4.11
CA ASP A 194 -13.51 0.92 3.64
C ASP A 194 -13.04 -0.10 2.58
N SER A 195 -12.35 0.38 1.54
CA SER A 195 -11.91 -0.46 0.44
C SER A 195 -10.63 0.06 -0.22
N ALA A 196 -9.89 -0.83 -0.91
CA ALA A 196 -8.77 -0.42 -1.75
C ALA A 196 -8.69 -1.29 -3.01
N SER A 197 -8.34 -0.69 -4.15
CA SER A 197 -8.25 -1.39 -5.43
C SER A 197 -7.29 -0.70 -6.42
N GLY A 198 -6.79 -1.45 -7.41
CA GLY A 198 -5.95 -0.94 -8.49
C GLY A 198 -4.49 -1.37 -8.41
N GLY A 199 -3.59 -0.60 -9.03
CA GLY A 199 -2.14 -0.78 -8.93
C GLY A 199 -1.52 -2.04 -9.53
N ASN A 200 -2.29 -2.82 -10.30
CA ASN A 200 -1.87 -4.10 -10.91
C ASN A 200 -1.26 -5.08 -9.88
N LEU A 201 -1.79 -5.07 -8.66
CA LEU A 201 -1.42 -6.01 -7.61
C LEU A 201 -2.34 -7.24 -7.71
N GLU A 202 -1.80 -8.44 -7.48
CA GLU A 202 -2.57 -9.69 -7.51
C GLU A 202 -3.68 -9.73 -6.46
N ALA A 203 -3.34 -9.40 -5.21
CA ALA A 203 -4.30 -9.30 -4.11
C ALA A 203 -4.04 -8.07 -3.24
N ILE A 204 -5.11 -7.35 -2.90
CA ILE A 204 -5.08 -6.20 -1.99
C ILE A 204 -5.91 -6.54 -0.76
N ALA A 205 -5.29 -6.41 0.42
CA ALA A 205 -5.92 -6.60 1.72
C ALA A 205 -5.92 -5.28 2.50
N PRO A 206 -7.03 -4.52 2.48
CA PRO A 206 -7.17 -3.35 3.33
C PRO A 206 -7.20 -3.72 4.81
N ASN A 207 -6.39 -3.05 5.63
CA ASN A 207 -6.53 -3.09 7.07
C ASN A 207 -7.61 -2.08 7.51
N THR A 208 -8.75 -2.59 7.93
CA THR A 208 -9.93 -1.79 8.31
C THR A 208 -9.89 -1.32 9.77
N ALA A 209 -8.78 -1.54 10.48
CA ALA A 209 -8.62 -1.02 11.84
C ALA A 209 -8.72 0.52 11.85
N PRO A 210 -9.54 1.11 12.73
CA PRO A 210 -9.69 2.55 12.80
C PRO A 210 -8.43 3.22 13.35
N VAL A 211 -8.10 4.37 12.77
CA VAL A 211 -7.12 5.33 13.29
C VAL A 211 -7.84 6.49 13.94
N SER A 212 -7.20 7.13 14.90
CA SER A 212 -7.77 8.27 15.62
C SER A 212 -6.81 9.44 15.71
N THR A 213 -7.39 10.63 15.74
CA THR A 213 -6.70 11.89 15.99
C THR A 213 -7.40 12.62 17.11
N VAL A 214 -6.65 13.02 18.14
CA VAL A 214 -7.16 13.93 19.17
C VAL A 214 -7.07 15.35 18.65
N VAL A 215 -8.20 16.06 18.67
CA VAL A 215 -8.28 17.47 18.34
C VAL A 215 -8.33 18.25 19.65
N SER A 216 -7.29 19.04 19.89
CA SER A 216 -7.20 19.93 21.04
C SER A 216 -7.95 21.22 20.73
N ASP A 217 -8.73 21.66 21.71
CA ASP A 217 -9.42 22.94 21.72
C ASP A 217 -8.41 24.11 21.71
N VAL A 218 -8.85 25.27 21.20
CA VAL A 218 -8.06 26.50 21.15
C VAL A 218 -8.83 27.64 21.78
N ASP A 219 -8.11 28.59 22.39
CA ASP A 219 -8.77 29.73 23.03
C ASP A 219 -9.41 30.66 21.99
N ASP A 220 -10.74 30.81 22.07
CA ASP A 220 -11.49 31.76 21.26
C ASP A 220 -11.60 33.15 21.89
N THR A 221 -11.25 34.18 21.12
CA THR A 221 -11.40 35.57 21.55
C THR A 221 -12.79 36.10 21.25
N THR A 222 -13.53 36.48 22.30
CA THR A 222 -14.81 37.22 22.18
C THR A 222 -14.60 38.70 22.48
N THR A 223 -15.07 39.57 21.59
CA THR A 223 -15.02 41.03 21.75
C THR A 223 -16.36 41.55 22.25
N VAL A 224 -16.32 42.47 23.21
CA VAL A 224 -17.49 43.24 23.64
C VAL A 224 -17.43 44.63 22.99
N THR A 225 -18.45 44.99 22.22
CA THR A 225 -18.59 46.33 21.65
C THR A 225 -19.71 47.10 22.34
N LEU A 226 -19.42 48.32 22.77
CA LEU A 226 -20.40 49.21 23.38
C LEU A 226 -20.82 50.28 22.37
N THR A 227 -22.12 50.39 22.12
CA THR A 227 -22.72 51.45 21.32
C THR A 227 -23.73 52.23 22.15
N ALA A 228 -24.04 53.45 21.74
CA ALA A 228 -25.06 54.28 22.37
C ALA A 228 -25.93 54.93 21.29
N THR A 229 -27.17 55.30 21.64
CA THR A 229 -28.00 56.15 20.79
C THR A 229 -27.26 57.44 20.43
N PRO A 230 -27.04 57.76 19.13
CA PRO A 230 -26.14 58.83 18.72
C PRO A 230 -26.57 60.24 19.13
N THR A 231 -27.87 60.49 19.15
CA THR A 231 -28.46 61.80 19.50
C THR A 231 -29.74 61.58 20.27
N VAL A 232 -29.98 62.41 21.29
CA VAL A 232 -31.21 62.44 22.07
C VAL A 232 -31.65 63.90 22.25
N ASN A 233 -32.96 64.11 22.38
CA ASN A 233 -33.50 65.42 22.77
C ASN A 233 -33.35 65.63 24.28
N GLU A 234 -33.52 66.86 24.76
CA GLU A 234 -33.63 67.15 26.19
C GLU A 234 -34.76 66.33 26.83
N ASN A 235 -34.51 65.77 28.02
CA ASN A 235 -35.36 64.77 28.69
C ASN A 235 -35.53 63.45 27.91
N GLY A 236 -34.63 63.16 26.97
CA GLY A 236 -34.57 61.91 26.24
C GLY A 236 -33.92 60.77 27.04
N THR A 237 -33.82 59.60 26.40
CA THR A 237 -33.18 58.41 26.98
C THR A 237 -32.04 57.96 26.06
N ILE A 238 -30.85 57.78 26.64
CA ILE A 238 -29.72 57.15 25.97
C ILE A 238 -29.79 55.64 26.19
N THR A 239 -29.89 54.86 25.13
CA THR A 239 -29.78 53.39 25.19
C THR A 239 -28.35 52.99 24.89
N TYR A 240 -27.67 52.42 25.88
CA TYR A 240 -26.38 51.75 25.69
C TYR A 240 -26.61 50.29 25.32
N THR A 241 -25.93 49.79 24.30
CA THR A 241 -26.01 48.38 23.86
C THR A 241 -24.62 47.76 23.89
N ALA A 242 -24.44 46.70 24.67
CA ALA A 242 -23.24 45.87 24.64
C ALA A 242 -23.50 44.64 23.77
N THR A 243 -22.62 44.36 22.80
CA THR A 243 -22.74 43.23 21.86
C THR A 243 -21.49 42.36 21.92
N LEU A 244 -21.67 41.04 22.01
CA LEU A 244 -20.62 40.02 21.96
C LEU A 244 -20.43 39.53 20.52
N THR A 245 -19.21 39.60 20.02
CA THR A 245 -18.83 39.10 18.69
C THR A 245 -17.57 38.26 18.76
N GLY A 246 -17.52 37.16 18.01
CA GLY A 246 -16.32 36.36 17.82
C GLY A 246 -15.31 37.05 16.92
N ALA A 247 -14.15 36.42 16.72
CA ALA A 247 -13.08 36.93 15.86
C ALA A 247 -13.49 37.07 14.38
N ASP A 248 -14.47 36.27 13.93
CA ASP A 248 -15.06 36.34 12.58
C ASP A 248 -16.16 37.42 12.45
N GLY A 249 -16.41 38.18 13.52
CA GLY A 249 -17.44 39.22 13.60
C GLY A 249 -18.86 38.69 13.77
N LYS A 250 -19.08 37.37 13.88
CA LYS A 250 -20.42 36.81 14.11
C LYS A 250 -20.83 36.94 15.58
N PRO A 251 -22.13 37.02 15.88
CA PRO A 251 -22.62 37.05 17.25
C PRO A 251 -22.21 35.80 18.03
N VAL A 252 -21.71 35.98 19.25
CA VAL A 252 -21.43 34.91 20.21
C VAL A 252 -22.45 35.03 21.34
N THR A 253 -23.13 33.93 21.65
CA THR A 253 -24.06 33.84 22.78
C THR A 253 -23.37 33.36 24.05
N THR A 254 -23.89 33.76 25.20
CA THR A 254 -23.46 33.31 26.52
C THR A 254 -24.03 31.91 26.83
N GLN A 255 -23.20 30.95 27.22
CA GLN A 255 -23.66 29.56 27.47
C GLN A 255 -23.74 29.18 28.96
N ASN A 256 -23.02 29.89 29.83
CA ASN A 256 -22.83 29.52 31.25
C ASN A 256 -23.26 30.62 32.23
N GLY A 257 -24.34 31.32 31.91
CA GLY A 257 -24.89 32.42 32.71
C GLY A 257 -24.72 33.79 32.06
N PRO A 258 -25.25 34.84 32.69
CA PRO A 258 -25.21 36.18 32.13
C PRO A 258 -23.79 36.77 32.17
N VAL A 259 -23.49 37.64 31.21
CA VAL A 259 -22.29 38.49 31.22
C VAL A 259 -22.69 39.89 31.69
N THR A 260 -21.95 40.44 32.64
CA THR A 260 -22.17 41.79 33.16
C THR A 260 -21.10 42.74 32.64
N VAL A 261 -21.53 43.81 31.96
CA VAL A 261 -20.66 44.89 31.48
C VAL A 261 -20.85 46.10 32.39
N THR A 262 -19.82 46.48 33.14
CA THR A 262 -19.85 47.65 34.01
C THR A 262 -19.36 48.87 33.24
N LEU A 263 -20.20 49.89 33.14
CA LEU A 263 -19.86 51.18 32.53
C LEU A 263 -19.03 52.02 33.51
N GLU A 264 -18.28 53.01 33.00
CA GLU A 264 -17.50 53.94 33.84
C GLU A 264 -18.38 54.69 34.86
N SER A 265 -19.66 54.90 34.54
CA SER A 265 -20.65 55.48 35.46
C SER A 265 -21.00 54.59 36.67
N GLY A 266 -20.51 53.35 36.71
CA GLY A 266 -20.86 52.33 37.70
C GLY A 266 -22.17 51.58 37.41
N LYS A 267 -22.96 52.00 36.41
CA LYS A 267 -24.14 51.26 35.95
C LYS A 267 -23.71 50.00 35.17
N THR A 268 -24.59 49.00 35.13
CA THR A 268 -24.30 47.72 34.48
C THR A 268 -25.27 47.43 33.33
N ILE A 269 -24.75 46.83 32.26
CA ILE A 269 -25.53 46.16 31.21
C ILE A 269 -25.41 44.66 31.46
N THR A 270 -26.55 43.96 31.54
CA THR A 270 -26.57 42.50 31.65
C THR A 270 -26.91 41.90 30.29
N ILE A 271 -26.00 41.10 29.75
CA ILE A 271 -26.25 40.23 28.60
C ILE A 271 -26.76 38.90 29.16
N ALA A 272 -28.04 38.62 28.97
CA ALA A 272 -28.68 37.42 29.51
C ALA A 272 -28.05 36.12 28.96
N ALA A 273 -28.22 35.01 29.69
CA ALA A 273 -27.86 33.68 29.21
C ALA A 273 -28.54 33.39 27.85
N GLY A 274 -27.78 32.88 26.88
CA GLY A 274 -28.24 32.61 25.52
C GLY A 274 -28.34 33.85 24.62
N ALA A 275 -28.10 35.06 25.15
CA ALA A 275 -28.10 36.29 24.36
C ALA A 275 -26.69 36.67 23.91
N SER A 276 -26.59 37.35 22.77
CA SER A 276 -25.36 37.96 22.26
C SER A 276 -25.29 39.48 22.50
N SER A 277 -26.33 40.07 23.10
CA SER A 277 -26.38 41.49 23.40
C SER A 277 -27.27 41.81 24.60
N GLY A 278 -27.02 42.94 25.24
CA GLY A 278 -27.84 43.49 26.32
C GLY A 278 -27.89 45.01 26.22
N THR A 279 -28.92 45.62 26.81
CA THR A 279 -29.13 47.08 26.77
C THR A 279 -29.31 47.67 28.17
N LEU A 280 -29.00 48.97 28.29
CA LEU A 280 -29.30 49.80 29.46
C LEU A 280 -29.78 51.17 29.00
N ASP A 281 -30.95 51.56 29.48
CA ASP A 281 -31.53 52.88 29.25
C ASP A 281 -31.16 53.86 30.38
N VAL A 282 -30.71 55.06 30.00
CA VAL A 282 -30.31 56.13 30.91
C VAL A 282 -30.98 57.43 30.51
N ALA A 283 -31.82 58.00 31.39
CA ALA A 283 -32.43 59.31 31.17
C ALA A 283 -31.38 60.44 31.24
N VAL A 284 -31.54 61.44 30.37
CA VAL A 284 -30.71 62.67 30.26
C VAL A 284 -31.40 63.86 30.92
#